data_AF-A0A7V8FH99-F1
#
_entry.id   AF-A0A7V8FH99-F1
#
_cell.length_a   1.000
_cell.length_b   1.000
_cell.length_c   1.000
_cell.angle_alpha   90.00
_cell.angle_beta   90.00
_cell.angle_gamma   90.00
#
_symmetry.space_group_name_H-M   'P 1'
#
loop_
_entity.id
_entity.type
_entity.pdbx_description
1 polymer ?
#
loop_
_entity_poly.entity_id
_entity_poly.type
_entity_poly.pdbx_seq_one_letter_code
_entity_poly.pdbx_strand_id
1 'polypeptide(L)'
;MAVVMGHEIAHALLCHGAQRMAQQKLTQIGQAAGAASGMDAQQQQMMMSAMGYGYLLPYARSHETQADEVGLMLAAAACFDPREAIPLWQRMEQSSGGRAAPEFSSTHPNPGTRIQNLQALMPKAMEYRQKFCTSPG
;
A
#
# COMPACT_ATOMS: atom_id res chain seq x y z
N MET A 1 -12.13 2.40 -11.60
CA MET A 1 -11.64 3.73 -11.18
C MET A 1 -11.95 4.03 -9.72
N ALA A 2 -13.17 3.79 -9.22
CA ALA A 2 -13.52 4.00 -7.80
C ALA A 2 -12.57 3.29 -6.80
N VAL A 3 -12.12 2.08 -7.12
CA VAL A 3 -11.16 1.32 -6.28
C VAL A 3 -9.81 2.02 -6.15
N VAL A 4 -9.27 2.55 -7.26
CA VAL A 4 -8.00 3.30 -7.25
C VAL A 4 -8.16 4.63 -6.50
N MET A 5 -9.26 5.36 -6.77
CA MET A 5 -9.54 6.60 -6.04
C MET A 5 -9.73 6.35 -4.53
N GLY A 6 -10.43 5.27 -4.16
CA GLY A 6 -10.58 4.86 -2.77
C GLY A 6 -9.24 4.54 -2.11
N HIS A 7 -8.34 3.88 -2.83
CA HIS A 7 -6.97 3.59 -2.38
C HIS A 7 -6.16 4.87 -2.12
N GLU A 8 -6.20 5.85 -3.02
CA GLU A 8 -5.51 7.14 -2.81
C GLU A 8 -6.12 7.95 -1.65
N ILE A 9 -7.45 7.95 -1.53
CA ILE A 9 -8.12 8.58 -0.39
C ILE A 9 -7.72 7.90 0.91
N ALA A 10 -7.60 6.56 0.93
CA ALA A 10 -7.15 5.82 2.09
C ALA A 10 -5.72 6.18 2.49
N HIS A 11 -4.80 6.37 1.54
CA HIS A 11 -3.45 6.88 1.84
C HIS A 11 -3.47 8.24 2.54
N ALA A 12 -4.36 9.14 2.09
CA ALA A 12 -4.51 10.45 2.71
C ALA A 12 -5.12 10.35 4.12
N LEU A 13 -6.21 9.58 4.28
CA LEU A 13 -6.88 9.38 5.56
C LEU A 13 -5.97 8.75 6.61
N LEU A 14 -5.16 7.77 6.21
CA LEU A 14 -4.20 7.09 7.09
C LEU A 14 -2.88 7.85 7.22
N CYS A 15 -2.74 9.00 6.56
CA CYS A 15 -1.55 9.85 6.59
C CYS A 15 -0.26 9.10 6.20
N HIS A 16 -0.35 8.11 5.32
CA HIS A 16 0.80 7.29 4.90
C HIS A 16 1.95 8.12 4.33
N GLY A 17 1.66 9.22 3.64
CA GLY A 17 2.69 10.16 3.16
C GLY A 17 3.49 10.79 4.30
N ALA A 18 2.81 11.29 5.33
CA ALA A 18 3.47 11.89 6.49
C ALA A 18 4.28 10.84 7.28
N GLN A 19 3.73 9.63 7.42
CA GLN A 19 4.43 8.50 8.04
C GLN A 19 5.70 8.12 7.28
N ARG A 20 5.64 8.03 5.94
CA ARG A 20 6.81 7.77 5.09
C ARG A 20 7.86 8.87 5.24
N MET A 21 7.46 10.15 5.27
CA MET A 21 8.39 11.25 5.48
C MET A 21 9.05 11.18 6.87
N ALA A 22 8.29 10.89 7.92
CA ALA A 22 8.83 10.72 9.26
C ALA A 22 9.86 9.57 9.29
N GLN A 23 9.54 8.45 8.65
CA GLN A 23 10.44 7.32 8.55
C GLN A 23 11.71 7.65 7.75
N GLN A 24 11.60 8.37 6.65
CA GLN A 24 12.76 8.82 5.86
C GLN A 24 13.67 9.75 6.68
N LYS A 25 13.10 10.68 7.45
CA LYS A 25 13.87 11.55 8.36
C LYS A 25 14.60 10.73 9.42
N LEU A 26 13.94 9.75 10.02
CA LEU A 26 14.57 8.85 11.00
C LEU A 26 15.73 8.07 10.37
N THR A 27 15.53 7.53 9.15
CA THR A 27 16.60 6.84 8.41
C THR A 27 17.77 7.79 8.11
N GLN A 28 17.50 9.04 7.73
CA GLN A 28 18.55 10.04 7.48
C GLN A 28 19.34 10.40 8.76
N ILE A 29 18.65 10.52 9.90
CA ILE A 29 19.31 10.71 11.20
C ILE A 29 20.19 9.50 11.53
N GLY A 30 19.68 8.28 11.33
CA GLY A 30 20.43 7.04 11.54
C GLY A 30 21.66 6.94 10.63
N GLN A 31 21.54 7.37 9.37
CA GLN A 31 22.68 7.46 8.44
C GLN A 31 23.74 8.43 8.92
N ALA A 32 23.35 9.63 9.37
CA ALA A 32 24.27 10.63 9.89
C ALA A 32 25.00 10.13 11.15
N ALA A 33 24.26 9.48 12.07
CA ALA A 33 24.85 8.87 13.26
C ALA A 33 25.83 7.74 12.91
N GLY A 34 25.49 6.89 11.93
CA GLY A 34 26.37 5.83 11.43
C GLY A 34 27.62 6.37 10.73
N ALA A 35 27.52 7.49 10.02
CA ALA A 35 28.70 8.14 9.44
C ALA A 35 29.65 8.72 10.51
N ALA A 36 29.09 9.19 11.64
CA ALA A 36 29.86 9.73 12.76
C ALA A 36 30.43 8.64 13.70
N SER A 37 29.98 7.38 13.60
CA SER A 37 30.39 6.30 14.49
C SER A 37 31.74 5.66 14.12
N GLY A 38 32.34 6.04 12.98
CA GLY A 38 33.58 5.46 12.48
C GLY A 38 33.42 4.14 11.73
N MET A 39 32.19 3.79 11.35
CA MET A 39 31.92 2.64 10.47
C MET A 39 32.63 2.77 9.12
N ASP A 40 33.13 1.64 8.61
CA ASP A 40 33.64 1.59 7.24
C ASP A 40 32.49 1.61 6.21
N ALA A 41 32.83 1.87 4.94
CA ALA A 41 31.85 1.99 3.87
C ALA A 41 31.04 0.69 3.65
N GLN A 42 31.62 -0.47 3.91
CA GLN A 42 30.95 -1.76 3.72
C GLN A 42 29.92 -2.02 4.84
N GLN A 43 30.25 -1.69 6.08
CA GLN A 43 29.34 -1.74 7.23
C GLN A 43 28.18 -0.78 7.05
N GLN A 44 28.45 0.46 6.59
CA GLN A 44 27.41 1.44 6.32
C GLN A 44 26.46 0.97 5.20
N GLN A 45 27.01 0.41 4.12
CA GLN A 45 26.22 -0.14 3.01
C GLN A 45 25.36 -1.34 3.45
N MET A 46 25.90 -2.22 4.28
CA MET A 46 25.18 -3.38 4.81
C MET A 46 24.03 -2.94 5.72
N MET A 47 24.28 -2.01 6.64
CA MET A 47 23.25 -1.43 7.49
C MET A 47 22.13 -0.79 6.66
N MET A 48 22.50 -0.02 5.64
CA MET A 48 21.52 0.64 4.76
C MET A 48 20.68 -0.35 3.97
N SER A 49 21.30 -1.41 3.46
CA SER A 49 20.61 -2.47 2.73
C SER A 49 19.66 -3.24 3.66
N ALA A 50 20.11 -3.57 4.87
CA ALA A 50 19.28 -4.23 5.88
C ALA A 50 18.08 -3.38 6.30
N MET A 51 18.28 -2.07 6.50
CA MET A 51 17.18 -1.14 6.79
C MET A 51 16.20 -1.02 5.62
N GLY A 52 16.71 -0.94 4.39
CA GLY A 52 15.91 -0.87 3.17
C GLY A 52 15.00 -2.07 2.99
N TYR A 53 15.59 -3.27 2.92
CA TYR A 53 14.85 -4.50 2.64
C TYR A 53 14.15 -5.09 3.87
N GLY A 54 14.74 -4.95 5.05
CA GLY A 54 14.23 -5.55 6.29
C GLY A 54 13.18 -4.72 7.02
N TYR A 55 13.16 -3.40 6.80
CA TYR A 55 12.23 -2.50 7.52
C TYR A 55 11.41 -1.63 6.57
N LEU A 56 12.07 -0.84 5.70
CA LEU A 56 11.37 0.16 4.88
C LEU A 56 10.42 -0.48 3.86
N LEU A 57 10.84 -1.55 3.18
CA LEU A 57 10.02 -2.21 2.17
C LEU A 57 8.79 -2.94 2.78
N PRO A 58 8.93 -3.75 3.85
CA PRO A 58 7.77 -4.29 4.56
C PRO A 58 6.81 -3.22 5.08
N TYR A 59 7.35 -2.10 5.59
CA TYR A 59 6.55 -0.97 6.05
C TYR A 59 5.76 -0.31 4.92
N ALA A 60 6.38 -0.09 3.75
CA ALA A 60 5.68 0.42 2.58
C ALA A 60 4.57 -0.55 2.12
N ARG A 61 4.84 -1.87 2.11
CA ARG A 61 3.83 -2.90 1.75
C ARG A 61 2.66 -2.97 2.74
N SER A 62 2.89 -2.66 4.01
CA SER A 62 1.79 -2.60 4.99
C SER A 62 0.88 -1.40 4.74
N HIS A 63 1.42 -0.23 4.36
CA HIS A 63 0.64 0.93 3.93
C HIS A 63 -0.26 0.60 2.75
N GLU A 64 0.27 -0.12 1.77
CA GLU A 64 -0.48 -0.57 0.60
C GLU A 64 -1.64 -1.50 0.98
N THR A 65 -1.40 -2.43 1.91
CA THR A 65 -2.44 -3.36 2.38
C THR A 65 -3.55 -2.62 3.13
N GLN A 66 -3.19 -1.64 3.96
CA GLN A 66 -4.16 -0.80 4.67
C GLN A 66 -4.95 0.10 3.72
N ALA A 67 -4.29 0.65 2.71
CA ALA A 67 -4.92 1.47 1.68
C ALA A 67 -5.89 0.65 0.82
N ASP A 68 -5.53 -0.58 0.44
CA ASP A 68 -6.42 -1.51 -0.25
C ASP A 68 -7.66 -1.84 0.59
N GLU A 69 -7.51 -2.12 1.88
CA GLU A 69 -8.63 -2.42 2.77
C GLU A 69 -9.58 -1.23 2.91
N VAL A 70 -9.07 -0.09 3.37
CA VAL A 70 -9.89 1.09 3.61
C VAL A 70 -10.47 1.62 2.29
N GLY A 71 -9.69 1.62 1.23
CA GLY A 71 -10.14 2.04 -0.10
C GLY A 71 -11.26 1.18 -0.66
N LEU A 72 -11.19 -0.15 -0.47
CA LEU A 72 -12.26 -1.07 -0.86
C LEU A 72 -13.55 -0.81 -0.07
N MET A 73 -13.45 -0.59 1.25
CA MET A 73 -14.60 -0.25 2.09
C MET A 73 -15.23 1.09 1.71
N LEU A 74 -14.41 2.10 1.40
CA LEU A 74 -14.88 3.41 0.95
C LEU A 74 -15.60 3.31 -0.40
N ALA A 75 -15.04 2.57 -1.36
CA ALA A 75 -15.67 2.34 -2.65
C ALA A 75 -17.02 1.61 -2.49
N ALA A 76 -17.08 0.59 -1.63
CA ALA A 76 -18.30 -0.13 -1.31
C ALA A 76 -19.36 0.76 -0.64
N ALA A 77 -18.97 1.57 0.35
CA ALA A 77 -19.85 2.50 1.04
C ALA A 77 -20.36 3.64 0.12
N ALA A 78 -19.58 4.00 -0.90
CA ALA A 78 -19.97 4.91 -1.98
C ALA A 78 -20.80 4.21 -3.09
N CYS A 79 -21.28 2.99 -2.83
CA CYS A 79 -22.18 2.22 -3.70
C CYS A 79 -21.59 1.71 -5.00
N PHE A 80 -20.27 1.79 -5.17
CA PHE A 80 -19.57 1.07 -6.23
C PHE A 80 -19.54 -0.42 -5.95
N ASP A 81 -19.34 -1.21 -7.00
CA ASP A 81 -19.19 -2.65 -6.87
C ASP A 81 -17.76 -3.03 -6.45
N PRO A 82 -17.54 -3.52 -5.20
CA PRO A 82 -16.20 -3.89 -4.75
C PRO A 82 -15.63 -5.09 -5.51
N ARG A 83 -16.48 -5.90 -6.16
CA ARG A 83 -16.04 -7.08 -6.93
C ARG A 83 -15.18 -6.70 -8.13
N GLU A 84 -15.32 -5.47 -8.64
CA GLU A 84 -14.52 -4.94 -9.75
C GLU A 84 -13.05 -4.66 -9.38
N ALA A 85 -12.70 -4.70 -8.09
CA ALA A 85 -11.32 -4.52 -7.63
C ALA A 85 -10.40 -5.64 -8.14
N ILE A 86 -10.80 -6.90 -8.00
CA ILE A 86 -10.00 -8.07 -8.41
C ILE A 86 -9.67 -8.07 -9.91
N PRO A 87 -10.65 -7.97 -10.84
CA PRO A 87 -10.37 -7.98 -12.28
C PRO A 87 -9.59 -6.74 -12.73
N LEU A 88 -9.67 -5.62 -12.00
CA LEU A 88 -8.80 -4.48 -12.24
C LEU A 88 -7.34 -4.84 -11.96
N TRP A 89 -7.03 -5.37 -10.77
CA TRP A 89 -5.67 -5.72 -10.37
C TRP A 89 -5.09 -6.85 -11.22
N GLN A 90 -5.89 -7.86 -11.59
CA GLN A 90 -5.47 -8.92 -12.52
C GLN A 90 -5.02 -8.35 -13.87
N ARG A 91 -5.78 -7.40 -14.43
CA ARG A 91 -5.41 -6.74 -15.69
C ARG A 91 -4.14 -5.90 -15.55
N MET A 92 -3.97 -5.20 -14.42
CA MET A 92 -2.74 -4.45 -14.15
C MET A 92 -1.52 -5.37 -14.04
N GLU A 93 -1.63 -6.52 -13.37
CA GLU A 93 -0.56 -7.52 -13.29
C GLU A 93 -0.22 -8.09 -14.67
N GLN A 94 -1.22 -8.45 -15.47
CA GLN A 94 -1.04 -8.99 -16.83
C GLN A 94 -0.41 -7.97 -17.79
N SER A 95 -0.89 -6.72 -17.80
CA SER A 95 -0.38 -5.63 -18.64
C SER A 95 1.09 -5.29 -18.36
N SER A 96 1.59 -5.76 -17.23
CA SER A 96 2.90 -5.44 -16.71
C SER A 96 3.87 -6.62 -16.80
N GLY A 97 3.46 -7.70 -17.49
CA GLY A 97 4.26 -8.92 -17.65
C GLY A 97 4.51 -9.65 -16.32
N GLY A 98 3.58 -9.51 -15.36
CA GLY A 98 3.74 -10.02 -14.00
C GLY A 98 4.54 -9.11 -13.06
N ARG A 99 4.97 -7.92 -13.52
CA ARG A 99 5.63 -6.89 -12.70
C ARG A 99 4.81 -5.62 -12.71
N ALA A 100 4.00 -5.34 -11.69
CA ALA A 100 3.05 -4.21 -11.64
C ALA A 100 3.50 -2.95 -12.41
N ALA A 101 2.58 -2.33 -13.15
CA ALA A 101 2.85 -1.21 -14.09
C ALA A 101 3.94 -0.26 -13.57
N PRO A 102 4.97 0.11 -14.36
CA PRO A 102 6.19 0.74 -13.85
C PRO A 102 5.96 1.95 -12.95
N GLU A 103 5.00 2.80 -13.28
CA GLU A 103 4.66 3.96 -12.46
C GLU A 103 4.00 3.55 -11.13
N PHE A 104 3.05 2.61 -11.20
CA PHE A 104 2.36 2.11 -10.01
C PHE A 104 3.27 1.28 -9.11
N SER A 105 4.16 0.44 -9.65
CA SER A 105 5.16 -0.27 -8.83
C SER A 105 6.22 0.65 -8.21
N SER A 106 6.45 1.84 -8.80
CA SER A 106 7.39 2.82 -8.25
C SER A 106 6.81 3.58 -7.07
N THR A 107 5.51 3.90 -7.09
CA THR A 107 4.86 4.67 -6.01
C THR A 107 4.09 3.80 -5.01
N HIS A 108 3.60 2.63 -5.46
CA HIS A 108 2.77 1.69 -4.73
C HIS A 108 3.30 0.25 -4.88
N PRO A 109 4.28 -0.16 -4.06
CA PRO A 109 4.90 -1.47 -4.18
C PRO A 109 3.89 -2.60 -3.95
N ASN A 110 3.64 -3.42 -4.97
CA ASN A 110 2.73 -4.56 -4.84
C ASN A 110 3.31 -5.59 -3.82
N PRO A 111 2.56 -5.97 -2.77
CA PRO A 111 3.01 -6.97 -1.81
C PRO A 111 3.05 -8.41 -2.38
N GLY A 112 2.50 -8.64 -3.58
CA GLY A 112 2.36 -9.97 -4.20
C GLY A 112 1.17 -10.76 -3.67
N THR A 113 0.54 -10.29 -2.59
CA THR A 113 -0.64 -10.90 -1.96
C THR A 113 -1.90 -10.05 -2.14
N ARG A 114 -1.85 -8.97 -2.94
CA ARG A 114 -2.93 -7.99 -3.08
C ARG A 114 -4.26 -8.64 -3.49
N ILE A 115 -4.27 -9.47 -4.52
CA ILE A 115 -5.49 -10.16 -4.98
C ILE A 115 -6.07 -11.06 -3.89
N GLN A 116 -5.21 -11.81 -3.19
CA GLN A 116 -5.63 -12.69 -2.10
C GLN A 116 -6.26 -11.89 -0.94
N ASN A 117 -5.65 -10.76 -0.58
CA ASN A 117 -6.17 -9.86 0.44
C ASN A 117 -7.54 -9.29 0.03
N LEU A 118 -7.69 -8.84 -1.21
CA LEU A 118 -8.97 -8.33 -1.72
C LEU A 118 -10.06 -9.40 -1.75
N GLN A 119 -9.72 -10.64 -2.08
CA GLN A 119 -10.64 -11.78 -1.99
C GLN A 119 -11.09 -12.01 -0.54
N ALA A 120 -10.16 -12.00 0.41
CA ALA A 120 -10.46 -12.17 1.84
C ALA A 120 -11.32 -11.03 2.40
N LEU A 121 -11.15 -9.80 1.90
CA LEU A 121 -11.91 -8.63 2.31
C LEU A 121 -13.28 -8.51 1.64
N MET A 122 -13.55 -9.28 0.59
CA MET A 122 -14.77 -9.16 -0.21
C MET A 122 -16.06 -9.30 0.61
N PRO A 123 -16.21 -10.26 1.55
CA PRO A 123 -17.40 -10.35 2.38
C PRO A 123 -17.67 -9.06 3.16
N LYS A 124 -16.64 -8.50 3.80
CA LYS A 124 -16.73 -7.23 4.53
C LYS A 124 -17.09 -6.06 3.61
N ALA A 125 -16.52 -6.00 2.41
CA ALA A 125 -16.85 -4.96 1.43
C ALA A 125 -18.33 -5.03 1.01
N MET A 126 -18.85 -6.24 0.81
CA MET A 126 -20.26 -6.44 0.46
C MET A 126 -21.19 -6.04 1.62
N GLU A 127 -20.83 -6.31 2.87
CA GLU A 127 -21.56 -5.83 4.05
C GLU A 127 -21.60 -4.30 4.13
N TYR A 128 -20.46 -3.63 3.87
CA TYR A 128 -20.41 -2.16 3.81
C TYR A 128 -21.33 -1.62 2.72
N ARG A 129 -21.27 -2.20 1.52
CA ARG A 129 -22.15 -1.81 0.41
C ARG A 129 -23.62 -1.98 0.79
N GLN A 130 -24.00 -3.12 1.37
CA GLN A 130 -25.36 -3.34 1.81
C GLN A 130 -25.77 -2.27 2.84
N LYS A 131 -24.98 -2.08 3.89
CA LYS A 131 -25.27 -1.14 4.97
C LYS A 131 -25.52 0.30 4.50
N PHE A 132 -24.74 0.80 3.53
CA PHE A 132 -24.80 2.20 3.11
C PHE A 132 -25.61 2.46 1.83
N CYS A 133 -25.96 1.42 1.07
CA CYS A 133 -26.55 1.58 -0.27
C CYS A 133 -27.91 0.92 -0.48
N THR A 134 -28.37 0.05 0.42
CA THR A 134 -29.81 -0.28 0.43
C THR A 134 -30.57 0.80 1.18
N SER A 135 -31.42 1.52 0.48
CA SER A 135 -32.40 2.42 1.11
C SER A 135 -33.26 1.63 2.12
N PRO A 136 -33.58 2.19 3.29
CA PRO A 136 -34.75 1.71 4.01
C PRO A 136 -35.96 1.98 3.11
N GLY A 137 -36.62 0.89 2.69
CA GLY A 137 -37.88 0.98 1.95
C GLY A 137 -38.98 1.62 2.76
#